data_AF-A0A817BLC7-F1
#
_entry.id   AF-A0A817BLC7-F1
#
_cell.length_a   1.000
_cell.length_b   1.000
_cell.length_c   1.000
_cell.angle_alpha   90.00
_cell.angle_beta   90.00
_cell.angle_gamma   90.00
#
_symmetry.space_group_name_H-M   'P 1'
#
loop_
_entity.id
_entity.type
_entity.pdbx_description
1 polymer ?
#
loop_
_entity_poly.entity_id
_entity_poly.type
_entity_poly.pdbx_seq_one_letter_code
_entity_poly.pdbx_strand_id
1 'polypeptide(L)'
;MKLFIFTIVWYLPLIISIRMVHSRSVSCSCNLDSTGMTMICDNVHSLIAYQQCIHEQLSLQTDIKLRRGGVITNLTIKHHRLSSLSNGLLQFSYGNIYYQLNDLRYLYIVQGKLRQVDNRALILIQQALEYLDLSNNEFEYMPKISNNNEEYSNLEKLILSHNQIQHLTISDIRAYNRLEELDLSFNRLQYIDMTIVNYLKNLKNLFLNSNMLRTLTNNIKFPNNFRFKLSSNPLECDCRLRWLRNALNRLEYPIYHDEPQCEMPKTLADKKIITLSDEQFVCGPIISKPDLRILVATTGELATLRCDVHDNTKSTVISALNLLTNLLLTNEPFPVHTNSQLSNSIFLKCIFQLIENNDNDDELVLSSIKFLLSFNLRFDYPNKNSIMLTLKAIDEQISCRHLIERLILLFNRNIDPIEHKTTNSVIKFFADLFDDQNTTSDILLFNSDQRLIIEIISRELTDRLCTDKSTTEYLSLLELILRKHTIIRETCTRYDELQTCFRSYLSTENCLSENRFIINEIIRQYDWL
;
A
#
# COMPACT_ATOMS: atom_id res chain seq x y z
N MET A 1 54.36 -6.72 18.94
CA MET A 1 55.38 -5.97 18.18
C MET A 1 55.53 -6.59 16.79
N LYS A 2 55.96 -5.82 15.79
CA LYS A 2 56.42 -6.35 14.48
C LYS A 2 57.88 -6.80 14.59
N LEU A 3 58.26 -7.80 13.80
CA LEU A 3 59.42 -7.93 12.90
C LEU A 3 59.35 -9.37 12.34
N PHE A 4 59.00 -9.63 11.07
CA PHE A 4 59.75 -9.37 9.83
C PHE A 4 61.21 -9.86 9.84
N ILE A 5 61.50 -10.84 8.97
CA ILE A 5 62.84 -11.35 8.64
C ILE A 5 63.06 -11.18 7.12
N PHE A 6 64.22 -10.62 6.79
CA PHE A 6 64.83 -10.35 5.46
C PHE A 6 66.34 -10.12 5.75
N THR A 7 67.35 -10.36 4.90
CA THR A 7 67.55 -10.82 3.50
C THR A 7 69.00 -11.39 3.43
N ILE A 8 69.60 -12.00 2.37
CA ILE A 8 69.26 -12.17 0.95
C ILE A 8 69.88 -13.48 0.37
N VAL A 9 69.48 -13.81 -0.86
CA VAL A 9 70.05 -14.61 -1.99
C VAL A 9 71.62 -14.70 -1.98
N TRP A 10 72.35 -15.70 -2.51
CA TRP A 10 72.41 -16.38 -3.83
C TRP A 10 72.83 -17.87 -3.66
N TYR A 11 72.56 -18.83 -4.57
CA TYR A 11 72.83 -18.84 -6.02
C TYR A 11 71.84 -19.68 -6.87
N LEU A 12 71.69 -19.28 -8.14
CA LEU A 12 71.33 -20.13 -9.30
C LEU A 12 72.62 -20.76 -9.88
N PRO A 13 72.62 -21.88 -10.65
CA PRO A 13 71.65 -22.12 -11.73
C PRO A 13 71.22 -23.59 -11.99
N LEU A 14 70.50 -23.78 -13.10
CA LEU A 14 70.25 -25.01 -13.87
C LEU A 14 69.27 -26.07 -13.34
N ILE A 15 68.02 -25.93 -13.83
CA ILE A 15 67.20 -26.96 -14.48
C ILE A 15 67.34 -28.39 -13.94
N ILE A 16 66.38 -28.79 -13.08
CA ILE A 16 65.98 -30.19 -12.90
C ILE A 16 64.45 -30.26 -13.08
N SER A 17 63.98 -31.29 -13.77
CA SER A 17 62.56 -31.53 -14.10
C SER A 17 61.77 -32.06 -12.89
N ILE A 18 61.46 -31.18 -11.93
CA ILE A 18 60.68 -31.53 -10.73
C ILE A 18 59.22 -31.78 -11.09
N ARG A 19 58.87 -33.06 -11.25
CA ARG A 19 57.51 -33.57 -11.39
C ARG A 19 56.75 -33.47 -10.06
N MET A 20 56.27 -32.27 -9.70
CA MET A 20 55.49 -32.07 -8.46
C MET A 20 54.14 -32.78 -8.52
N VAL A 21 54.06 -33.96 -7.92
CA VAL A 21 52.79 -34.61 -7.56
C VAL A 21 52.31 -33.97 -6.26
N HIS A 22 51.34 -33.06 -6.33
CA HIS A 22 50.71 -32.45 -5.14
C HIS A 22 49.21 -32.23 -5.34
N SER A 23 48.42 -32.75 -4.38
CA SER A 23 47.01 -32.44 -4.07
C SER A 23 45.95 -32.48 -5.19
N ARG A 24 44.85 -33.19 -4.91
CA ARG A 24 43.61 -33.25 -5.72
C ARG A 24 43.21 -31.88 -6.29
N SER A 25 42.96 -31.84 -7.60
CA SER A 25 42.62 -30.63 -8.35
C SER A 25 41.39 -29.91 -7.80
N VAL A 26 41.58 -28.64 -7.41
CA VAL A 26 40.49 -27.67 -7.28
C VAL A 26 40.16 -27.19 -8.69
N SER A 27 39.36 -27.98 -9.40
CA SER A 27 39.14 -27.85 -10.84
C SER A 27 38.02 -26.86 -11.15
N CYS A 28 38.36 -25.75 -11.79
CA CYS A 28 37.50 -25.23 -12.85
C CYS A 28 37.80 -26.02 -14.12
N SER A 29 36.77 -26.57 -14.77
CA SER A 29 36.87 -27.11 -16.13
C SER A 29 36.44 -26.03 -17.11
N CYS A 30 37.32 -25.66 -18.05
CA CYS A 30 36.98 -24.73 -19.13
C CYS A 30 37.02 -25.44 -20.48
N ASN A 31 36.02 -25.15 -21.30
CA ASN A 31 35.94 -25.53 -22.70
C ASN A 31 35.67 -24.27 -23.54
N LEU A 32 36.44 -24.07 -24.60
CA LEU A 32 36.28 -22.97 -25.55
C LEU A 32 36.01 -23.56 -26.94
N ASP A 33 34.81 -23.34 -27.46
CA ASP A 33 34.36 -23.86 -28.76
C ASP A 33 33.88 -22.75 -29.70
N SER A 34 33.29 -23.12 -30.84
CA SER A 34 32.79 -22.16 -31.85
C SER A 34 31.55 -21.37 -31.43
N THR A 35 30.96 -21.66 -30.28
CA THR A 35 29.73 -21.03 -29.76
C THR A 35 29.96 -20.17 -28.53
N GLY A 36 31.08 -20.36 -27.80
CA GLY A 36 31.44 -19.57 -26.63
C GLY A 36 32.46 -20.26 -25.72
N MET A 37 32.64 -19.69 -24.53
CA MET A 37 33.44 -20.27 -23.45
C MET A 37 32.52 -20.79 -22.34
N THR A 38 32.66 -22.07 -21.97
CA THR A 38 31.95 -22.67 -20.84
C THR A 38 32.94 -22.97 -19.72
N MET A 39 32.61 -22.54 -18.50
CA MET A 39 33.38 -22.73 -17.27
C MET A 39 32.52 -23.45 -16.24
N ILE A 40 33.04 -24.53 -15.63
CA ILE A 40 32.37 -25.29 -14.56
C ILE A 40 33.33 -25.36 -13.37
N CYS A 41 33.01 -24.68 -12.27
CA CYS A 41 33.92 -24.49 -11.14
C CYS A 41 33.42 -25.16 -9.85
N ASP A 42 34.04 -26.29 -9.51
CA ASP A 42 33.75 -27.06 -8.30
C ASP A 42 34.60 -26.62 -7.10
N ASN A 43 33.97 -26.44 -5.94
CA ASN A 43 34.58 -26.04 -4.67
C ASN A 43 35.37 -24.71 -4.65
N VAL A 44 35.32 -23.91 -5.71
CA VAL A 44 36.04 -22.63 -5.80
C VAL A 44 35.34 -21.50 -5.05
N HIS A 45 36.02 -20.90 -4.06
CA HIS A 45 35.63 -19.65 -3.41
C HIS A 45 36.41 -18.41 -3.89
N SER A 46 37.47 -18.58 -4.69
CA SER A 46 38.37 -17.51 -5.13
C SER A 46 38.21 -17.20 -6.62
N LEU A 47 38.26 -15.90 -6.98
CA LEU A 47 38.21 -15.45 -8.38
C LEU A 47 39.38 -15.99 -9.22
N ILE A 48 40.50 -16.32 -8.56
CA ILE A 48 41.78 -16.73 -9.18
C ILE A 48 41.61 -17.93 -10.11
N ALA A 49 40.84 -18.96 -9.72
CA ALA A 49 40.68 -20.14 -10.56
C ALA A 49 39.82 -19.87 -11.80
N TYR A 50 38.89 -18.91 -11.75
CA TYR A 50 38.15 -18.46 -12.94
C TYR A 50 39.11 -17.75 -13.90
N GLN A 51 39.92 -16.81 -13.40
CA GLN A 51 40.92 -16.08 -14.20
C GLN A 51 41.96 -17.03 -14.83
N GLN A 52 42.46 -18.01 -14.08
CA GLN A 52 43.39 -19.03 -14.58
C GLN A 52 42.76 -19.90 -15.67
N CYS A 53 41.51 -20.34 -15.50
CA CYS A 53 40.84 -21.24 -16.43
C CYS A 53 40.55 -20.56 -17.78
N ILE A 54 40.29 -19.24 -17.79
CA ILE A 54 40.21 -18.40 -19.00
C ILE A 54 41.59 -18.27 -19.67
N HIS A 55 42.64 -17.99 -18.88
CA HIS A 55 44.03 -17.93 -19.38
C HIS A 55 44.45 -19.25 -20.03
N GLU A 56 44.16 -20.40 -19.43
CA GLU A 56 44.58 -21.70 -19.96
C GLU A 56 44.00 -21.92 -21.37
N GLN A 57 42.70 -21.72 -21.57
CA GLN A 57 42.07 -21.84 -22.90
C GLN A 57 42.63 -20.86 -23.92
N LEU A 58 42.82 -19.58 -23.55
CA LEU A 58 43.41 -18.57 -24.43
C LEU A 58 44.89 -18.88 -24.79
N SER A 59 45.63 -19.55 -23.91
CA SER A 59 47.03 -19.92 -24.13
C SER A 59 47.24 -21.20 -24.94
N LEU A 60 46.26 -22.13 -24.91
CA LEU A 60 46.33 -23.42 -25.60
C LEU A 60 46.05 -23.32 -27.11
N GLN A 61 45.42 -22.24 -27.58
CA GLN A 61 45.12 -22.09 -29.01
C GLN A 61 46.33 -21.59 -29.82
N THR A 62 46.72 -22.39 -30.82
CA THR A 62 47.67 -22.02 -31.87
C THR A 62 47.05 -21.10 -32.93
N ASP A 63 45.73 -20.89 -32.91
CA ASP A 63 44.99 -20.28 -34.00
C ASP A 63 45.07 -18.74 -34.01
N ILE A 64 45.43 -18.18 -35.16
CA ILE A 64 45.83 -16.76 -35.31
C ILE A 64 44.64 -15.81 -35.12
N LYS A 65 43.41 -16.30 -35.29
CA LYS A 65 42.18 -15.50 -35.09
C LYS A 65 42.08 -14.93 -33.67
N LEU A 66 42.35 -15.73 -32.63
CA LEU A 66 42.25 -15.25 -31.24
C LEU A 66 43.36 -14.28 -30.86
N ARG A 67 44.56 -14.42 -31.46
CA ARG A 67 45.67 -13.46 -31.31
C ARG A 67 45.43 -12.10 -32.00
N ARG A 68 44.36 -11.96 -32.78
CA ARG A 68 43.90 -10.70 -33.40
C ARG A 68 42.53 -10.24 -32.89
N GLY A 69 42.24 -10.47 -31.61
CA GLY A 69 40.96 -10.11 -31.01
C GLY A 69 39.85 -11.07 -31.42
N GLY A 70 40.04 -12.37 -31.13
CA GLY A 70 38.95 -13.33 -31.25
C GLY A 70 37.88 -13.01 -30.21
N VAL A 71 36.72 -12.58 -30.69
CA VAL A 71 35.68 -11.97 -29.87
C VAL A 71 34.93 -13.05 -29.09
N ILE A 72 35.19 -13.17 -27.77
CA ILE A 72 34.37 -14.01 -26.89
C ILE A 72 33.05 -13.28 -26.63
N THR A 73 32.06 -13.55 -27.48
CA THR A 73 30.71 -12.97 -27.37
C THR A 73 29.83 -13.71 -26.37
N ASN A 74 30.16 -14.95 -26.00
CA ASN A 74 29.36 -15.82 -25.13
C ASN A 74 30.21 -16.47 -24.03
N LEU A 75 29.76 -16.36 -22.78
CA LEU A 75 30.38 -16.92 -21.59
C LEU A 75 29.32 -17.60 -20.71
N THR A 76 29.49 -18.90 -20.47
CA THR A 76 28.72 -19.66 -19.47
C THR A 76 29.60 -19.97 -18.26
N ILE A 77 29.12 -19.63 -17.07
CA ILE A 77 29.73 -19.93 -15.78
C ILE A 77 28.75 -20.79 -14.97
N LYS A 78 29.18 -21.98 -14.57
CA LYS A 78 28.48 -22.82 -13.59
C LYS A 78 29.33 -22.93 -12.33
N HIS A 79 28.73 -22.66 -11.18
CA HIS A 79 29.44 -22.67 -9.90
C HIS A 79 28.55 -23.19 -8.77
N HIS A 80 29.12 -23.94 -7.83
CA HIS A 80 28.32 -24.50 -6.72
C HIS A 80 28.48 -23.76 -5.38
N ARG A 81 29.33 -22.70 -5.32
CA ARG A 81 29.66 -22.00 -4.06
C ARG A 81 29.87 -20.48 -4.15
N LEU A 82 29.83 -19.84 -5.32
CA LEU A 82 29.98 -18.39 -5.42
C LEU A 82 28.72 -17.70 -4.89
N SER A 83 28.88 -16.80 -3.91
CA SER A 83 27.79 -16.09 -3.23
C SER A 83 27.58 -14.65 -3.69
N SER A 84 28.60 -14.04 -4.30
CA SER A 84 28.52 -12.70 -4.90
C SER A 84 29.44 -12.59 -6.13
N LEU A 85 28.95 -11.94 -7.18
CA LEU A 85 29.74 -11.58 -8.37
C LEU A 85 30.45 -10.25 -8.11
N SER A 86 31.78 -10.22 -8.27
CA SER A 86 32.60 -9.03 -8.02
C SER A 86 33.60 -8.74 -9.15
N ASN A 87 34.09 -7.50 -9.19
CA ASN A 87 34.76 -6.84 -10.32
C ASN A 87 35.88 -7.64 -11.01
N GLY A 88 36.63 -8.46 -10.27
CA GLY A 88 37.74 -9.23 -10.83
C GLY A 88 37.32 -10.40 -11.75
N LEU A 89 36.04 -10.76 -11.81
CA LEU A 89 35.59 -11.96 -12.54
C LEU A 89 35.52 -11.78 -14.07
N LEU A 90 35.46 -10.54 -14.55
CA LEU A 90 35.48 -10.21 -15.99
C LEU A 90 36.72 -9.40 -16.41
N GLN A 91 37.67 -9.21 -15.49
CA GLN A 91 38.94 -8.52 -15.70
C GLN A 91 40.09 -9.51 -15.51
N PHE A 92 40.95 -9.65 -16.51
CA PHE A 92 42.11 -10.55 -16.46
C PHE A 92 43.38 -9.78 -16.79
N SER A 93 44.49 -10.14 -16.17
CA SER A 93 45.81 -9.60 -16.49
C SER A 93 46.82 -10.73 -16.73
N TYR A 94 47.70 -10.54 -17.71
CA TYR A 94 48.82 -11.42 -17.99
C TYR A 94 50.06 -10.57 -18.28
N GLY A 95 51.05 -10.63 -17.39
CA GLY A 95 52.13 -9.65 -17.37
C GLY A 95 51.57 -8.22 -17.24
N ASN A 96 51.95 -7.36 -18.19
CA ASN A 96 51.47 -5.97 -18.26
C ASN A 96 50.23 -5.78 -19.16
N ILE A 97 49.66 -6.86 -19.71
CA ILE A 97 48.53 -6.80 -20.65
C ILE A 97 47.24 -7.13 -19.90
N TYR A 98 46.23 -6.27 -20.03
CA TYR A 98 44.88 -6.53 -19.54
C TYR A 98 44.02 -7.08 -20.68
N TYR A 99 43.35 -8.20 -20.42
CA TYR A 99 42.33 -8.76 -21.29
C TYR A 99 40.96 -8.47 -20.67
N GLN A 100 40.00 -8.09 -21.52
CA GLN A 100 38.67 -7.64 -21.13
C GLN A 100 37.65 -8.25 -22.09
N LEU A 101 36.48 -8.67 -21.58
CA LEU A 101 35.39 -9.20 -22.41
C LEU A 101 34.45 -8.07 -22.88
N ASN A 102 35.00 -6.97 -23.39
CA ASN A 102 34.24 -5.75 -23.73
C ASN A 102 33.13 -6.00 -24.77
N ASP A 103 33.27 -7.05 -25.58
CA ASP A 103 32.33 -7.46 -26.62
C ASP A 103 31.36 -8.59 -26.19
N LEU A 104 31.31 -8.91 -24.88
CA LEU A 104 30.47 -9.99 -24.37
C LEU A 104 28.99 -9.63 -24.48
N ARG A 105 28.27 -10.38 -25.31
CA ARG A 105 26.83 -10.20 -25.59
C ARG A 105 25.95 -11.18 -24.80
N TYR A 106 26.46 -12.37 -24.49
CA TYR A 106 25.73 -13.44 -23.80
C TYR A 106 26.50 -13.88 -22.56
N LEU A 107 25.90 -13.72 -21.38
CA LEU A 107 26.47 -14.15 -20.11
C LEU A 107 25.46 -15.01 -19.34
N TYR A 108 25.87 -16.24 -19.03
CA TYR A 108 25.09 -17.18 -18.22
C TYR A 108 25.87 -17.45 -16.93
N ILE A 109 25.26 -17.23 -15.77
CA ILE A 109 25.87 -17.55 -14.45
C ILE A 109 24.84 -18.31 -13.61
N VAL A 110 24.79 -19.62 -13.81
CA VAL A 110 23.63 -20.46 -13.48
C VAL A 110 23.96 -21.64 -12.55
N GLN A 111 22.91 -22.17 -11.91
CA GLN A 111 22.95 -23.39 -11.08
C GLN A 111 23.86 -23.26 -9.84
N GLY A 112 23.73 -22.14 -9.14
CA GLY A 112 24.63 -21.73 -8.06
C GLY A 112 23.96 -21.11 -6.83
N LYS A 113 24.69 -20.18 -6.20
CA LYS A 113 24.35 -19.60 -4.89
C LYS A 113 24.52 -18.08 -4.85
N LEU A 114 24.51 -17.40 -6.00
CA LEU A 114 24.63 -15.95 -6.03
C LEU A 114 23.44 -15.31 -5.32
N ARG A 115 23.72 -14.37 -4.42
CA ARG A 115 22.72 -13.53 -3.76
C ARG A 115 22.80 -12.07 -4.19
N GLN A 116 23.97 -11.65 -4.69
CA GLN A 116 24.30 -10.27 -5.03
C GLN A 116 25.26 -10.21 -6.23
N VAL A 117 25.19 -9.09 -6.93
CA VAL A 117 26.17 -8.65 -7.93
C VAL A 117 26.65 -7.27 -7.46
N ASP A 118 27.96 -7.06 -7.34
CA ASP A 118 28.53 -5.72 -7.15
C ASP A 118 28.18 -4.87 -8.38
N ASN A 119 27.65 -3.66 -8.19
CA ASN A 119 27.30 -2.75 -9.29
C ASN A 119 28.45 -2.55 -10.31
N ARG A 120 29.70 -2.71 -9.86
CA ARG A 120 30.92 -2.54 -10.67
C ARG A 120 31.41 -3.86 -11.28
N ALA A 121 30.72 -4.99 -11.06
CA ALA A 121 31.09 -6.28 -11.62
C ALA A 121 30.77 -6.40 -13.11
N LEU A 122 29.67 -5.79 -13.55
CA LEU A 122 29.20 -5.84 -14.94
C LEU A 122 29.45 -4.53 -15.70
N ILE A 123 29.90 -3.46 -15.03
CA ILE A 123 30.06 -2.11 -15.61
C ILE A 123 30.93 -2.06 -16.87
N LEU A 124 31.93 -2.95 -16.99
CA LEU A 124 32.83 -3.02 -18.15
C LEU A 124 32.17 -3.67 -19.38
N ILE A 125 31.05 -4.38 -19.21
CA ILE A 125 30.33 -5.09 -20.29
C ILE A 125 28.87 -4.63 -20.44
N GLN A 126 28.36 -3.80 -19.53
CA GLN A 126 26.97 -3.32 -19.46
C GLN A 126 26.46 -2.71 -20.78
N GLN A 127 27.35 -2.12 -21.58
CA GLN A 127 27.06 -1.49 -22.87
C GLN A 127 27.13 -2.46 -24.07
N ALA A 128 27.66 -3.68 -23.91
CA ALA A 128 27.71 -4.71 -24.96
C ALA A 128 26.81 -5.93 -24.67
N LEU A 129 26.42 -6.13 -23.42
CA LEU A 129 25.63 -7.28 -22.97
C LEU A 129 24.18 -7.20 -23.45
N GLU A 130 23.79 -8.13 -24.33
CA GLU A 130 22.45 -8.29 -24.91
C GLU A 130 21.60 -9.27 -24.08
N TYR A 131 22.23 -10.28 -23.50
CA TYR A 131 21.58 -11.40 -22.83
C TYR A 131 22.30 -11.75 -21.51
N LEU A 132 21.54 -11.80 -20.41
CA LEU A 132 22.02 -12.17 -19.09
C LEU A 132 21.10 -13.19 -18.42
N ASP A 133 21.63 -14.38 -18.14
CA ASP A 133 20.95 -15.43 -17.38
C ASP A 133 21.63 -15.61 -16.02
N LEU A 134 20.87 -15.38 -14.96
CA LEU A 134 21.22 -15.53 -13.55
C LEU A 134 20.30 -16.54 -12.85
N SER A 135 19.65 -17.41 -13.63
CA SER A 135 18.69 -18.39 -13.12
C SER A 135 19.33 -19.44 -12.20
N ASN A 136 18.50 -20.07 -11.37
CA ASN A 136 18.90 -21.13 -10.45
C ASN A 136 20.00 -20.64 -9.47
N ASN A 137 19.70 -19.58 -8.72
CA ASN A 137 20.58 -18.96 -7.74
C ASN A 137 19.81 -18.62 -6.43
N GLU A 138 20.36 -17.75 -5.59
CA GLU A 138 19.80 -17.37 -4.28
C GLU A 138 19.50 -15.85 -4.20
N PHE A 139 19.18 -15.18 -5.32
CA PHE A 139 18.84 -13.74 -5.33
C PHE A 139 17.51 -13.46 -4.62
N GLU A 140 17.52 -12.61 -3.59
CA GLU A 140 16.33 -12.16 -2.84
C GLU A 140 15.74 -10.83 -3.36
N TYR A 141 16.52 -10.12 -4.18
CA TYR A 141 16.21 -8.82 -4.79
C TYR A 141 16.77 -8.77 -6.21
N MET A 142 16.31 -7.82 -7.02
CA MET A 142 16.86 -7.58 -8.36
C MET A 142 18.37 -7.26 -8.30
N PRO A 143 19.20 -7.86 -9.17
CA PRO A 143 20.62 -7.51 -9.26
C PRO A 143 20.80 -6.10 -9.86
N LYS A 144 21.70 -5.31 -9.27
CA LYS A 144 22.01 -3.95 -9.72
C LYS A 144 23.04 -3.98 -10.85
N ILE A 145 22.57 -4.31 -12.05
CA ILE A 145 23.39 -4.48 -13.25
C ILE A 145 23.82 -3.12 -13.84
N SER A 146 23.11 -2.04 -13.52
CA SER A 146 23.48 -0.65 -13.87
C SER A 146 23.89 0.16 -12.65
N ASN A 147 24.81 1.11 -12.85
CA ASN A 147 25.00 2.23 -11.93
C ASN A 147 23.78 3.17 -11.96
N ASN A 148 23.46 3.81 -10.84
CA ASN A 148 22.25 4.63 -10.65
C ASN A 148 22.23 5.96 -11.44
N ASN A 149 23.25 6.24 -12.24
CA ASN A 149 23.48 7.53 -12.89
C ASN A 149 23.42 7.38 -14.42
N GLU A 150 22.22 7.55 -14.97
CA GLU A 150 21.88 7.86 -16.38
C GLU A 150 22.29 6.88 -17.51
N GLU A 151 23.22 5.95 -17.31
CA GLU A 151 23.57 4.95 -18.33
C GLU A 151 22.54 3.82 -18.43
N TYR A 152 21.73 3.82 -19.48
CA TYR A 152 20.85 2.70 -19.83
C TYR A 152 21.68 1.48 -20.27
N SER A 153 21.25 0.28 -19.88
CA SER A 153 21.86 -0.96 -20.36
C SER A 153 21.30 -1.36 -21.72
N ASN A 154 22.14 -1.94 -22.57
CA ASN A 154 21.74 -2.47 -23.87
C ASN A 154 21.10 -3.88 -23.79
N LEU A 155 20.86 -4.38 -22.57
CA LEU A 155 20.29 -5.70 -22.29
C LEU A 155 18.89 -5.86 -22.90
N GLU A 156 18.76 -6.84 -23.79
CA GLU A 156 17.51 -7.26 -24.44
C GLU A 156 16.83 -8.39 -23.66
N LYS A 157 17.59 -9.25 -22.97
CA LYS A 157 17.04 -10.38 -22.19
C LYS A 157 17.66 -10.51 -20.80
N LEU A 158 16.81 -10.64 -19.79
CA LEU A 158 17.17 -10.87 -18.38
C LEU A 158 16.42 -12.07 -17.84
N ILE A 159 17.13 -13.18 -17.58
CA ILE A 159 16.59 -14.41 -17.02
C ILE A 159 17.00 -14.49 -15.55
N LEU A 160 16.01 -14.49 -14.66
CA LEU A 160 16.16 -14.53 -13.19
C LEU A 160 15.32 -15.64 -12.57
N SER A 161 14.87 -16.62 -13.35
CA SER A 161 14.02 -17.70 -12.87
C SER A 161 14.71 -18.65 -11.89
N HIS A 162 13.92 -19.34 -11.05
CA HIS A 162 14.44 -20.18 -9.97
C HIS A 162 15.38 -19.40 -9.02
N ASN A 163 14.86 -18.31 -8.45
CA ASN A 163 15.51 -17.48 -7.44
C ASN A 163 14.57 -17.27 -6.24
N GLN A 164 14.86 -16.31 -5.36
CA GLN A 164 14.10 -16.05 -4.14
C GLN A 164 13.55 -14.62 -4.09
N ILE A 165 13.40 -13.95 -5.25
CA ILE A 165 13.05 -12.53 -5.35
C ILE A 165 11.62 -12.30 -4.84
N GLN A 166 11.46 -11.39 -3.87
CA GLN A 166 10.18 -11.14 -3.19
C GLN A 166 9.46 -9.88 -3.67
N HIS A 167 10.21 -8.90 -4.18
CA HIS A 167 9.71 -7.59 -4.58
C HIS A 167 10.39 -7.12 -5.88
N LEU A 168 9.65 -6.34 -6.67
CA LEU A 168 10.14 -5.65 -7.87
C LEU A 168 9.66 -4.20 -7.83
N THR A 169 10.57 -3.24 -7.96
CA THR A 169 10.24 -1.81 -7.98
C THR A 169 10.54 -1.16 -9.34
N ILE A 170 9.88 -0.04 -9.63
CA ILE A 170 10.13 0.76 -10.84
C ILE A 170 11.60 1.21 -10.90
N SER A 171 12.23 1.48 -9.75
CA SER A 171 13.66 1.81 -9.64
C SER A 171 14.57 0.68 -10.13
N ASP A 172 14.23 -0.58 -9.88
CA ASP A 172 15.07 -1.72 -10.25
C ASP A 172 15.10 -1.95 -11.77
N ILE A 173 14.02 -1.59 -12.48
CA ILE A 173 13.85 -1.86 -13.92
C ILE A 173 14.12 -0.66 -14.82
N ARG A 174 14.25 0.56 -14.26
CA ARG A 174 14.37 1.82 -15.00
C ARG A 174 15.57 1.90 -15.96
N ALA A 175 16.62 1.11 -15.71
CA ALA A 175 17.83 1.08 -16.53
C ALA A 175 17.74 0.19 -17.79
N TYR A 176 16.80 -0.75 -17.86
CA TYR A 176 16.72 -1.76 -18.93
C TYR A 176 15.77 -1.32 -20.06
N ASN A 177 15.99 -0.15 -20.66
CA ASN A 177 15.06 0.41 -21.64
C ASN A 177 14.96 -0.40 -22.96
N ARG A 178 15.94 -1.26 -23.26
CA ARG A 178 15.94 -2.18 -24.41
C ARG A 178 15.33 -3.55 -24.13
N LEU A 179 14.95 -3.84 -22.89
CA LEU A 179 14.56 -5.19 -22.49
C LEU A 179 13.33 -5.68 -23.25
N GLU A 180 13.51 -6.76 -24.02
CA GLU A 180 12.47 -7.48 -24.75
C GLU A 180 11.94 -8.68 -23.95
N GLU A 181 12.75 -9.26 -23.06
CA GLU A 181 12.40 -10.48 -22.30
C GLU A 181 12.84 -10.38 -20.83
N LEU A 182 11.87 -10.55 -19.92
CA LEU A 182 12.08 -10.64 -18.49
C LEU A 182 11.45 -11.93 -17.94
N ASP A 183 12.30 -12.88 -17.51
CA ASP A 183 11.86 -14.10 -16.84
C ASP A 183 12.11 -14.00 -15.33
N LEU A 184 11.03 -13.90 -14.57
CA LEU A 184 11.01 -13.92 -13.11
C LEU A 184 10.21 -15.14 -12.60
N SER A 185 10.05 -16.19 -13.40
CA SER A 185 9.32 -17.39 -13.00
C SER A 185 10.02 -18.16 -11.87
N PHE A 186 9.29 -18.97 -11.11
CA PHE A 186 9.84 -19.73 -9.97
C PHE A 186 10.60 -18.84 -8.96
N ASN A 187 9.96 -17.76 -8.52
CA ASN A 187 10.45 -16.82 -7.52
C ASN A 187 9.43 -16.71 -6.36
N ARG A 188 9.51 -15.65 -5.53
CA ARG A 188 8.62 -15.43 -4.38
C ARG A 188 7.89 -14.09 -4.45
N LEU A 189 7.67 -13.54 -5.65
CA LEU A 189 7.01 -12.25 -5.84
C LEU A 189 5.59 -12.31 -5.26
N GLN A 190 5.30 -11.48 -4.26
CA GLN A 190 3.97 -11.39 -3.63
C GLN A 190 3.10 -10.29 -4.27
N TYR A 191 3.75 -9.27 -4.80
CA TYR A 191 3.16 -8.11 -5.45
C TYR A 191 4.06 -7.67 -6.60
N ILE A 192 3.43 -7.17 -7.67
CA ILE A 192 4.10 -6.51 -8.79
C ILE A 192 3.21 -5.37 -9.25
N ASP A 193 3.79 -4.17 -9.38
CA ASP A 193 3.11 -3.10 -10.11
C ASP A 193 3.37 -3.30 -11.61
N MET A 194 2.32 -3.62 -12.36
CA MET A 194 2.40 -3.83 -13.80
C MET A 194 2.79 -2.56 -14.57
N THR A 195 2.77 -1.36 -13.96
CA THR A 195 3.19 -0.10 -14.62
C THR A 195 4.61 -0.15 -15.16
N ILE A 196 5.46 -1.08 -14.70
CA ILE A 196 6.77 -1.42 -15.28
C ILE A 196 6.72 -1.59 -16.81
N VAL A 197 5.62 -2.08 -17.40
CA VAL A 197 5.47 -2.25 -18.86
C VAL A 197 5.48 -0.90 -19.60
N ASN A 198 5.08 0.20 -18.96
CA ASN A 198 5.16 1.54 -19.52
C ASN A 198 6.61 2.09 -19.57
N TYR A 199 7.49 1.57 -18.70
CA TYR A 199 8.91 1.92 -18.65
C TYR A 199 9.74 1.01 -19.57
N LEU A 200 9.45 -0.31 -19.57
CA LEU A 200 10.06 -1.32 -20.43
C LEU A 200 9.39 -1.35 -21.81
N LYS A 201 9.54 -0.25 -22.57
CA LYS A 201 8.79 0.01 -23.82
C LYS A 201 9.00 -1.04 -24.93
N ASN A 202 10.08 -1.80 -24.89
CA ASN A 202 10.42 -2.84 -25.86
C ASN A 202 10.01 -4.26 -25.40
N LEU A 203 9.42 -4.41 -24.21
CA LEU A 203 9.12 -5.70 -23.60
C LEU A 203 8.08 -6.46 -24.41
N LYS A 204 8.47 -7.65 -24.90
CA LYS A 204 7.64 -8.59 -25.65
C LYS A 204 7.27 -9.80 -24.80
N ASN A 205 8.16 -10.23 -23.91
CA ASN A 205 8.04 -11.47 -23.15
C ASN A 205 8.17 -11.17 -21.64
N LEU A 206 7.17 -11.57 -20.85
CA LEU A 206 7.18 -11.41 -19.39
C LEU A 206 6.65 -12.69 -18.73
N PHE A 207 7.52 -13.37 -17.98
CA PHE A 207 7.19 -14.63 -17.31
C PHE A 207 7.19 -14.45 -15.79
N LEU A 208 6.02 -14.62 -15.18
CA LEU A 208 5.77 -14.51 -13.74
C LEU A 208 5.20 -15.81 -13.15
N ASN A 209 5.12 -16.89 -13.93
CA ASN A 209 4.55 -18.15 -13.46
C ASN A 209 5.34 -18.74 -12.28
N SER A 210 4.67 -19.53 -11.42
CA SER A 210 5.28 -20.09 -10.20
C SER A 210 5.83 -19.00 -9.26
N ASN A 211 4.96 -18.08 -8.83
CA ASN A 211 5.25 -17.04 -7.84
C ASN A 211 4.13 -16.99 -6.78
N MET A 212 4.18 -16.01 -5.88
CA MET A 212 3.20 -15.82 -4.80
C MET A 212 2.21 -14.67 -5.10
N LEU A 213 2.01 -14.30 -6.38
CA LEU A 213 1.19 -13.16 -6.76
C LEU A 213 -0.29 -13.47 -6.51
N ARG A 214 -0.92 -12.66 -5.64
CA ARG A 214 -2.36 -12.77 -5.37
C ARG A 214 -3.20 -11.90 -6.29
N THR A 215 -2.66 -10.78 -6.79
CA THR A 215 -3.33 -9.90 -7.75
C THR A 215 -2.30 -9.08 -8.56
N LEU A 216 -2.76 -8.30 -9.54
CA LEU A 216 -1.95 -7.44 -10.40
C LEU A 216 -2.59 -6.04 -10.52
N THR A 217 -1.78 -4.98 -10.52
CA THR A 217 -2.27 -3.60 -10.68
C THR A 217 -2.91 -3.34 -12.05
N ASN A 218 -3.80 -2.35 -12.08
CA ASN A 218 -4.97 -2.36 -12.96
C ASN A 218 -4.72 -1.79 -14.37
N ASN A 219 -5.56 -2.25 -15.32
CA ASN A 219 -5.91 -1.54 -16.57
C ASN A 219 -4.77 -1.26 -17.58
N ILE A 220 -3.76 -2.12 -17.65
CA ILE A 220 -2.67 -1.96 -18.63
C ILE A 220 -3.02 -2.59 -19.97
N LYS A 221 -2.72 -1.87 -21.05
CA LYS A 221 -2.75 -2.38 -22.42
C LYS A 221 -1.41 -3.07 -22.71
N PHE A 222 -1.40 -4.39 -22.77
CA PHE A 222 -0.23 -5.12 -23.28
C PHE A 222 0.06 -4.73 -24.74
N PRO A 223 1.34 -4.70 -25.16
CA PRO A 223 1.72 -4.59 -26.56
C PRO A 223 1.11 -5.70 -27.44
N ASN A 224 1.01 -5.45 -28.74
CA ASN A 224 0.69 -6.51 -29.71
C ASN A 224 1.80 -7.58 -29.69
N ASN A 225 1.43 -8.85 -29.84
CA ASN A 225 2.33 -10.02 -29.73
C ASN A 225 3.01 -10.24 -28.37
N PHE A 226 2.52 -9.60 -27.29
CA PHE A 226 3.08 -9.77 -25.95
C PHE A 226 2.84 -11.18 -25.37
N ARG A 227 3.90 -11.90 -25.02
CA ARG A 227 3.87 -13.25 -24.43
C ARG A 227 3.95 -13.14 -22.91
N PHE A 228 2.80 -13.30 -22.26
CA PHE A 228 2.65 -13.23 -20.81
C PHE A 228 2.45 -14.62 -20.20
N LYS A 229 3.14 -14.94 -19.10
CA LYS A 229 2.87 -16.13 -18.27
C LYS A 229 2.61 -15.76 -16.82
N LEU A 230 1.55 -16.31 -16.25
CA LEU A 230 1.11 -16.05 -14.86
C LEU A 230 0.56 -17.32 -14.15
N SER A 231 0.59 -18.49 -14.79
CA SER A 231 0.17 -19.77 -14.20
C SER A 231 0.89 -20.11 -12.89
N SER A 232 0.33 -21.01 -12.08
CA SER A 232 0.90 -21.41 -10.79
C SER A 232 1.17 -20.22 -9.86
N ASN A 233 0.22 -19.28 -9.75
CA ASN A 233 0.19 -18.20 -8.77
C ASN A 233 -1.10 -18.30 -7.93
N PRO A 234 -1.08 -17.90 -6.65
CA PRO A 234 -2.24 -17.96 -5.74
C PRO A 234 -3.26 -16.83 -6.03
N LEU A 235 -3.74 -16.76 -7.26
CA LEU A 235 -4.51 -15.64 -7.80
C LEU A 235 -5.89 -15.52 -7.14
N GLU A 236 -6.21 -14.30 -6.70
CA GLU A 236 -7.44 -13.86 -6.09
C GLU A 236 -8.30 -13.17 -7.17
N CYS A 237 -9.18 -13.95 -7.80
CA CYS A 237 -10.00 -13.56 -8.94
C CYS A 237 -11.22 -12.71 -8.53
N ASP A 238 -10.94 -11.58 -7.90
CA ASP A 238 -11.91 -10.51 -7.67
C ASP A 238 -11.85 -9.46 -8.80
N CYS A 239 -12.52 -8.31 -8.61
CA CYS A 239 -12.57 -7.26 -9.63
C CYS A 239 -11.22 -6.58 -9.91
N ARG A 240 -10.24 -6.64 -8.99
CA ARG A 240 -8.86 -6.15 -9.22
C ARG A 240 -8.22 -6.95 -10.34
N LEU A 241 -8.62 -8.21 -10.52
CA LEU A 241 -8.14 -9.10 -11.59
C LEU A 241 -9.08 -9.15 -12.82
N ARG A 242 -10.26 -8.52 -12.78
CA ARG A 242 -11.23 -8.49 -13.91
C ARG A 242 -10.65 -7.95 -15.21
N TRP A 243 -9.76 -6.95 -15.12
CA TRP A 243 -9.11 -6.38 -16.31
C TRP A 243 -8.23 -7.42 -17.03
N LEU A 244 -7.62 -8.35 -16.29
CA LEU A 244 -6.71 -9.36 -16.83
C LEU A 244 -7.43 -10.33 -17.76
N ARG A 245 -8.63 -10.78 -17.40
CA ARG A 245 -9.50 -11.59 -18.28
C ARG A 245 -9.66 -10.96 -19.67
N ASN A 246 -10.03 -9.68 -19.69
CA ASN A 246 -10.24 -8.93 -20.91
C ASN A 246 -8.93 -8.57 -21.64
N ALA A 247 -7.79 -8.58 -20.95
CA ALA A 247 -6.47 -8.46 -21.57
C ALA A 247 -6.00 -9.77 -22.22
N LEU A 248 -6.14 -10.91 -21.54
CA LEU A 248 -5.79 -12.25 -22.05
C LEU A 248 -6.57 -12.59 -23.31
N ASN A 249 -7.88 -12.31 -23.35
CA ASN A 249 -8.74 -12.52 -24.52
C ASN A 249 -8.34 -11.70 -25.77
N ARG A 250 -7.40 -10.76 -25.66
CA ARG A 250 -6.86 -9.96 -26.79
C ARG A 250 -5.44 -10.37 -27.20
N LEU A 251 -4.83 -11.35 -26.52
CA LEU A 251 -3.54 -11.90 -26.94
C LEU A 251 -3.80 -13.00 -27.99
N GLU A 252 -3.61 -12.69 -29.27
CA GLU A 252 -3.85 -13.62 -30.40
C GLU A 252 -2.93 -14.87 -30.40
N TYR A 253 -2.04 -15.01 -29.42
CA TYR A 253 -1.08 -16.12 -29.33
C TYR A 253 -1.70 -17.35 -28.64
N PRO A 254 -1.44 -18.58 -29.12
CA PRO A 254 -1.97 -19.80 -28.50
C PRO A 254 -1.43 -20.04 -27.08
N ILE A 255 -2.22 -19.69 -26.06
CA ILE A 255 -1.98 -19.99 -24.63
C ILE A 255 -2.34 -21.46 -24.29
N TYR A 256 -1.94 -22.42 -25.13
CA TYR A 256 -2.58 -23.75 -25.15
C TYR A 256 -2.22 -24.69 -23.98
N HIS A 257 -1.25 -24.33 -23.12
CA HIS A 257 -0.73 -25.23 -22.08
C HIS A 257 -0.46 -24.58 -20.71
N ASP A 258 -0.70 -23.28 -20.52
CA ASP A 258 -0.13 -22.56 -19.35
C ASP A 258 -0.99 -21.34 -18.92
N GLU A 259 -2.31 -21.51 -18.90
CA GLU A 259 -3.27 -20.45 -18.56
C GLU A 259 -3.34 -20.16 -17.04
N PRO A 260 -3.49 -18.90 -16.62
CA PRO A 260 -3.67 -18.57 -15.21
C PRO A 260 -5.03 -19.07 -14.69
N GLN A 261 -4.98 -19.75 -13.55
CA GLN A 261 -6.14 -20.25 -12.81
C GLN A 261 -6.29 -19.47 -11.50
N CYS A 262 -7.52 -19.38 -11.00
CA CYS A 262 -7.82 -18.80 -9.70
C CYS A 262 -7.51 -19.79 -8.57
N GLU A 263 -6.95 -19.33 -7.47
CA GLU A 263 -6.91 -20.08 -6.20
C GLU A 263 -8.00 -19.57 -5.24
N MET A 264 -8.23 -18.24 -5.26
CA MET A 264 -9.26 -17.57 -4.47
C MET A 264 -10.23 -16.79 -5.38
N PRO A 265 -11.48 -16.58 -4.95
CA PRO A 265 -12.15 -17.26 -3.83
C PRO A 265 -12.34 -18.76 -4.12
N LYS A 266 -12.55 -19.58 -3.07
CA LYS A 266 -12.69 -21.05 -3.20
C LYS A 266 -13.82 -21.52 -4.15
N THR A 267 -14.79 -20.67 -4.45
CA THR A 267 -15.85 -20.92 -5.44
C THR A 267 -15.37 -20.83 -6.89
N LEU A 268 -14.22 -20.21 -7.12
CA LEU A 268 -13.55 -20.07 -8.41
C LEU A 268 -12.23 -20.86 -8.51
N ALA A 269 -11.81 -21.53 -7.43
CA ALA A 269 -10.61 -22.36 -7.39
C ALA A 269 -10.50 -23.31 -8.61
N ASP A 270 -9.27 -23.45 -9.12
CA ASP A 270 -8.88 -24.22 -10.31
C ASP A 270 -9.49 -23.76 -11.64
N LYS A 271 -10.39 -22.75 -11.66
CA LYS A 271 -10.97 -22.24 -12.90
C LYS A 271 -10.00 -21.29 -13.60
N LYS A 272 -9.88 -21.48 -14.92
CA LYS A 272 -9.05 -20.65 -15.81
C LYS A 272 -9.69 -19.28 -15.99
N ILE A 273 -8.90 -18.22 -15.83
CA ILE A 273 -9.39 -16.81 -15.86
C ILE A 273 -10.19 -16.50 -17.14
N ILE A 274 -9.78 -17.01 -18.30
CA ILE A 274 -10.46 -16.74 -19.58
C ILE A 274 -11.88 -17.34 -19.63
N THR A 275 -12.10 -18.46 -18.94
CA THR A 275 -13.37 -19.22 -18.96
C THR A 275 -14.46 -18.65 -18.05
N LEU A 276 -14.09 -17.74 -17.15
CA LEU A 276 -15.02 -17.05 -16.26
C LEU A 276 -15.77 -15.94 -17.01
N SER A 277 -16.92 -15.53 -16.48
CA SER A 277 -17.66 -14.36 -16.96
C SER A 277 -17.22 -13.09 -16.23
N ASP A 278 -17.54 -11.91 -16.79
CA ASP A 278 -17.09 -10.62 -16.26
C ASP A 278 -17.73 -10.31 -14.89
N GLU A 279 -18.89 -10.92 -14.62
CA GLU A 279 -19.70 -10.81 -13.40
C GLU A 279 -19.19 -11.74 -12.28
N GLN A 280 -18.25 -12.66 -12.57
CA GLN A 280 -17.64 -13.53 -11.56
C GLN A 280 -16.43 -12.89 -10.88
N PHE A 281 -15.81 -11.88 -11.51
CA PHE A 281 -14.70 -11.11 -10.93
C PHE A 281 -15.22 -9.96 -10.07
N VAL A 282 -15.57 -10.29 -8.81
CA VAL A 282 -16.20 -9.37 -7.87
C VAL A 282 -15.23 -9.03 -6.74
N CYS A 283 -14.77 -7.78 -6.68
CA CYS A 283 -14.49 -7.15 -5.39
C CYS A 283 -15.85 -6.68 -4.92
N GLY A 284 -16.23 -7.19 -3.78
CA GLY A 284 -17.55 -7.12 -3.19
C GLY A 284 -17.47 -8.00 -1.97
N PRO A 285 -18.27 -7.73 -0.93
CA PRO A 285 -18.45 -8.77 0.05
C PRO A 285 -18.92 -10.00 -0.71
N ILE A 286 -18.20 -11.11 -0.56
CA ILE A 286 -18.74 -12.39 -0.98
C ILE A 286 -19.82 -12.71 0.05
N ILE A 287 -21.01 -12.16 -0.19
CA ILE A 287 -22.25 -12.53 0.48
C ILE A 287 -22.58 -13.94 -0.02
N SER A 288 -21.81 -14.90 0.47
CA SER A 288 -22.36 -16.21 0.79
C SER A 288 -23.66 -15.94 1.54
N LYS A 289 -24.76 -16.52 1.02
CA LYS A 289 -26.13 -16.26 1.49
C LYS A 289 -26.13 -16.03 3.00
N PRO A 290 -26.73 -14.93 3.52
CA PRO A 290 -26.64 -14.62 4.94
C PRO A 290 -27.10 -15.84 5.73
N ASP A 291 -26.15 -16.50 6.40
CA ASP A 291 -26.43 -17.69 7.19
C ASP A 291 -27.09 -17.20 8.47
N LEU A 292 -28.40 -16.92 8.36
CA LEU A 292 -29.31 -16.47 9.41
C LEU A 292 -29.56 -17.59 10.43
N ARG A 293 -28.47 -18.23 10.86
CA ARG A 293 -28.35 -18.75 12.22
C ARG A 293 -28.53 -17.55 13.13
N ILE A 294 -29.75 -17.44 13.66
CA ILE A 294 -29.98 -16.71 14.89
C ILE A 294 -29.16 -17.46 15.95
N LEU A 295 -27.91 -17.04 16.13
CA LEU A 295 -27.11 -17.42 17.28
C LEU A 295 -27.75 -16.76 18.48
N VAL A 296 -28.68 -17.49 19.10
CA VAL A 296 -29.31 -17.14 20.37
C VAL A 296 -28.23 -17.23 21.44
N ALA A 297 -27.40 -16.20 21.54
CA ALA A 297 -26.48 -16.01 22.64
C ALA A 297 -27.30 -15.78 23.91
N THR A 298 -27.01 -16.55 24.96
CA THR A 298 -27.53 -16.27 26.29
C THR A 298 -26.76 -15.12 26.93
N THR A 299 -27.35 -14.48 27.94
CA THR A 299 -26.83 -13.24 28.54
C THR A 299 -25.42 -13.44 29.11
N GLY A 300 -24.40 -12.95 28.40
CA GLY A 300 -22.98 -13.10 28.75
C GLY A 300 -22.13 -13.86 27.74
N GLU A 301 -22.70 -14.44 26.69
CA GLU A 301 -21.95 -15.11 25.62
C GLU A 301 -21.48 -14.15 24.50
N LEU A 302 -20.39 -14.50 23.81
CA LEU A 302 -19.74 -13.66 22.79
C LEU A 302 -20.49 -13.69 21.44
N ALA A 303 -21.54 -12.88 21.32
CA ALA A 303 -22.21 -12.66 20.03
C ALA A 303 -21.25 -12.03 19.00
N THR A 304 -21.02 -12.69 17.87
CA THR A 304 -20.13 -12.21 16.81
C THR A 304 -20.92 -11.77 15.57
N LEU A 305 -21.29 -10.49 15.53
CA LEU A 305 -21.88 -9.85 14.35
C LEU A 305 -20.80 -9.57 13.31
N ARG A 306 -20.69 -10.45 12.31
CA ARG A 306 -19.76 -10.31 11.18
C ARG A 306 -20.51 -9.84 9.93
N CYS A 307 -20.23 -8.62 9.50
CA CYS A 307 -20.51 -8.16 8.14
C CYS A 307 -19.19 -7.76 7.47
N ASP A 308 -18.82 -8.50 6.44
CA ASP A 308 -17.75 -8.09 5.52
C ASP A 308 -18.35 -7.20 4.43
N VAL A 309 -17.56 -6.24 3.92
CA VAL A 309 -17.90 -5.35 2.79
C VAL A 309 -16.63 -5.11 1.96
N HIS A 310 -16.67 -5.34 0.63
CA HIS A 310 -15.48 -5.21 -0.24
C HIS A 310 -15.72 -4.62 -1.66
N ASP A 311 -16.88 -4.00 -1.98
CA ASP A 311 -17.04 -3.25 -3.25
C ASP A 311 -16.92 -1.75 -2.96
N ASN A 312 -16.24 -1.04 -3.86
CA ASN A 312 -15.97 0.39 -3.75
C ASN A 312 -16.99 1.25 -4.51
N THR A 313 -18.10 0.66 -4.98
CA THR A 313 -19.25 1.44 -5.46
C THR A 313 -19.89 2.24 -4.32
N LYS A 314 -20.31 3.47 -4.64
CA LYS A 314 -21.10 4.39 -3.79
C LYS A 314 -22.12 3.66 -2.89
N SER A 315 -22.99 2.85 -3.50
CA SER A 315 -24.08 2.13 -2.82
C SER A 315 -23.58 1.12 -1.78
N THR A 316 -22.40 0.53 -1.99
CA THR A 316 -21.79 -0.41 -1.04
C THR A 316 -21.17 0.31 0.16
N VAL A 317 -20.54 1.47 -0.04
CA VAL A 317 -20.05 2.33 1.06
C VAL A 317 -21.23 2.84 1.90
N ILE A 318 -22.31 3.29 1.25
CA ILE A 318 -23.59 3.65 1.89
C ILE A 318 -24.15 2.49 2.72
N SER A 319 -24.15 1.27 2.19
CA SER A 319 -24.65 0.09 2.89
C SER A 319 -23.82 -0.25 4.14
N ALA A 320 -22.49 -0.12 4.06
CA ALA A 320 -21.60 -0.31 5.22
C ALA A 320 -21.86 0.74 6.31
N LEU A 321 -21.95 2.01 5.94
CA LEU A 321 -22.18 3.13 6.86
C LEU A 321 -23.54 3.01 7.56
N ASN A 322 -24.59 2.64 6.82
CA ASN A 322 -25.92 2.42 7.40
C ASN A 322 -25.97 1.20 8.33
N LEU A 323 -25.25 0.11 8.03
CA LEU A 323 -25.16 -1.01 8.96
C LEU A 323 -24.36 -0.65 10.23
N LEU A 324 -23.22 0.02 10.08
CA LEU A 324 -22.44 0.49 11.22
C LEU A 324 -23.25 1.46 12.10
N THR A 325 -24.01 2.37 11.48
CA THR A 325 -24.99 3.23 12.17
C THR A 325 -25.97 2.39 12.98
N ASN A 326 -26.65 1.42 12.37
CA ASN A 326 -27.63 0.58 13.06
C ASN A 326 -27.00 -0.22 14.24
N LEU A 327 -25.77 -0.72 14.09
CA LEU A 327 -25.03 -1.38 15.15
C LEU A 327 -24.65 -0.41 16.29
N LEU A 328 -24.17 0.79 15.96
CA LEU A 328 -23.84 1.85 16.92
C LEU A 328 -25.07 2.27 17.75
N LEU A 329 -26.26 2.27 17.13
CA LEU A 329 -27.52 2.60 17.78
C LEU A 329 -28.08 1.49 18.69
N THR A 330 -27.54 0.26 18.66
CA THR A 330 -27.80 -0.71 19.74
C THR A 330 -27.20 -0.19 21.06
N ASN A 331 -27.73 -0.63 22.20
CA ASN A 331 -27.15 -0.29 23.51
C ASN A 331 -26.03 -1.26 23.96
N GLU A 332 -25.57 -2.15 23.07
CA GLU A 332 -24.57 -3.18 23.41
C GLU A 332 -23.13 -2.66 23.28
N PRO A 333 -22.18 -3.18 24.09
CA PRO A 333 -20.76 -2.83 23.99
C PRO A 333 -20.07 -3.61 22.87
N PHE A 334 -19.28 -2.93 22.05
CA PHE A 334 -18.48 -3.58 21.01
C PHE A 334 -17.27 -4.32 21.60
N PRO A 335 -16.79 -5.40 20.94
CA PRO A 335 -15.48 -5.96 21.21
C PRO A 335 -14.39 -4.88 21.11
N VAL A 336 -13.43 -4.91 22.03
CA VAL A 336 -12.38 -3.86 22.17
C VAL A 336 -11.63 -3.61 20.86
N HIS A 337 -11.37 -4.66 20.08
CA HIS A 337 -10.73 -4.55 18.77
C HIS A 337 -11.55 -3.75 17.76
N THR A 338 -12.85 -4.01 17.65
CA THR A 338 -13.77 -3.27 16.77
C THR A 338 -13.84 -1.80 17.17
N ASN A 339 -13.94 -1.51 18.47
CA ASN A 339 -13.93 -0.13 18.97
C ASN A 339 -12.60 0.58 18.63
N SER A 340 -11.46 -0.11 18.78
CA SER A 340 -10.14 0.44 18.42
C SER A 340 -9.95 0.71 16.91
N GLN A 341 -10.72 0.05 16.05
CA GLN A 341 -10.73 0.30 14.61
C GLN A 341 -11.62 1.50 14.25
N LEU A 342 -12.80 1.63 14.85
CA LEU A 342 -13.70 2.78 14.64
C LEU A 342 -13.12 4.08 15.23
N SER A 343 -12.43 4.00 16.36
CA SER A 343 -11.67 5.12 16.96
C SER A 343 -10.36 5.46 16.24
N ASN A 344 -9.99 4.78 15.15
CA ASN A 344 -8.74 5.03 14.45
C ASN A 344 -8.81 6.35 13.66
N SER A 345 -7.86 7.27 13.90
CA SER A 345 -7.83 8.57 13.24
C SER A 345 -7.66 8.52 11.72
N ILE A 346 -7.05 7.45 11.17
CA ILE A 346 -6.96 7.23 9.71
C ILE A 346 -8.35 6.90 9.14
N PHE A 347 -9.13 6.07 9.85
CA PHE A 347 -10.49 5.73 9.46
C PHE A 347 -11.40 6.96 9.56
N LEU A 348 -11.32 7.73 10.65
CA LEU A 348 -12.11 8.95 10.82
C LEU A 348 -11.75 10.05 9.80
N LYS A 349 -10.45 10.27 9.51
CA LYS A 349 -10.02 11.16 8.40
C LYS A 349 -10.56 10.68 7.03
N CYS A 350 -10.67 9.36 6.81
CA CYS A 350 -11.31 8.82 5.61
C CYS A 350 -12.82 9.13 5.54
N ILE A 351 -13.57 9.04 6.64
CA ILE A 351 -14.99 9.43 6.67
C ILE A 351 -15.18 10.93 6.40
N PHE A 352 -14.31 11.79 6.94
CA PHE A 352 -14.34 13.22 6.62
C PHE A 352 -14.05 13.47 5.13
N GLN A 353 -13.06 12.77 4.55
CA GLN A 353 -12.76 12.83 3.13
C GLN A 353 -13.90 12.29 2.23
N LEU A 354 -14.70 11.32 2.69
CA LEU A 354 -15.89 10.89 1.95
C LEU A 354 -16.95 11.99 1.87
N ILE A 355 -17.09 12.82 2.90
CA ILE A 355 -18.01 13.96 2.92
C ILE A 355 -17.50 15.08 2.00
N GLU A 356 -16.25 15.51 2.21
CA GLU A 356 -15.67 16.72 1.58
C GLU A 356 -15.25 16.59 0.11
N ASN A 357 -15.28 15.38 -0.46
CA ASN A 357 -14.94 15.15 -1.88
C ASN A 357 -16.15 14.74 -2.73
N ASN A 358 -17.35 14.64 -2.13
CA ASN A 358 -18.55 14.10 -2.80
C ASN A 358 -19.80 14.98 -2.54
N ASP A 359 -19.65 16.30 -2.59
CA ASP A 359 -20.69 17.26 -2.16
C ASP A 359 -22.00 17.16 -2.98
N ASN A 360 -21.88 16.65 -4.22
CA ASN A 360 -22.98 16.35 -5.15
C ASN A 360 -23.68 15.01 -4.86
N ASP A 361 -23.24 14.25 -3.84
CA ASP A 361 -23.75 12.93 -3.48
C ASP A 361 -24.44 12.95 -2.11
N ASP A 362 -25.67 13.50 -2.09
CA ASP A 362 -26.48 13.61 -0.88
C ASP A 362 -26.66 12.28 -0.11
N GLU A 363 -26.67 11.15 -0.82
CA GLU A 363 -26.91 9.82 -0.24
C GLU A 363 -25.66 9.29 0.51
N LEU A 364 -24.49 9.43 -0.10
CA LEU A 364 -23.20 9.07 0.50
C LEU A 364 -22.84 10.02 1.65
N VAL A 365 -23.04 11.32 1.46
CA VAL A 365 -22.82 12.36 2.48
C VAL A 365 -23.73 12.14 3.67
N LEU A 366 -25.05 11.94 3.47
CA LEU A 366 -25.99 11.70 4.56
C LEU A 366 -25.68 10.41 5.32
N SER A 367 -25.32 9.32 4.61
CA SER A 367 -24.95 8.05 5.26
C SER A 367 -23.66 8.19 6.10
N SER A 368 -22.70 8.99 5.63
CA SER A 368 -21.45 9.30 6.36
C SER A 368 -21.72 10.13 7.61
N ILE A 369 -22.62 11.13 7.51
CA ILE A 369 -23.05 11.96 8.64
C ILE A 369 -23.83 11.11 9.67
N LYS A 370 -24.73 10.21 9.25
CA LYS A 370 -25.42 9.26 10.15
C LYS A 370 -24.44 8.38 10.91
N PHE A 371 -23.39 7.88 10.25
CA PHE A 371 -22.34 7.13 10.94
C PHE A 371 -21.62 7.99 11.99
N LEU A 372 -21.17 9.19 11.64
CA LEU A 372 -20.48 10.09 12.58
C LEU A 372 -21.35 10.44 13.79
N LEU A 373 -22.62 10.81 13.57
CA LEU A 373 -23.54 11.19 14.64
C LEU A 373 -23.88 10.01 15.57
N SER A 374 -24.14 8.83 15.02
CA SER A 374 -24.38 7.62 15.83
C SER A 374 -23.15 7.14 16.60
N PHE A 375 -21.94 7.35 16.07
CA PHE A 375 -20.69 7.10 16.82
C PHE A 375 -20.45 8.17 17.89
N ASN A 376 -20.79 9.44 17.62
CA ASN A 376 -20.65 10.55 18.56
C ASN A 376 -21.51 10.38 19.82
N LEU A 377 -22.68 9.74 19.68
CA LEU A 377 -23.56 9.35 20.79
C LEU A 377 -22.97 8.31 21.75
N ARG A 378 -21.84 7.66 21.43
CA ARG A 378 -21.17 6.68 22.31
C ARG A 378 -20.15 7.28 23.29
N PHE A 379 -19.92 8.59 23.26
CA PHE A 379 -18.92 9.25 24.11
C PHE A 379 -19.57 10.20 25.12
N ASP A 380 -19.40 9.97 26.42
CA ASP A 380 -19.96 10.86 27.46
C ASP A 380 -19.15 12.16 27.64
N TYR A 381 -17.92 12.24 27.11
CA TYR A 381 -16.99 13.36 27.31
C TYR A 381 -16.16 13.65 26.03
N PRO A 382 -16.02 14.92 25.59
CA PRO A 382 -15.28 15.26 24.37
C PRO A 382 -13.81 14.89 24.41
N ASN A 383 -13.17 14.97 25.59
CA ASN A 383 -11.75 14.62 25.78
C ASN A 383 -11.42 13.13 25.57
N LYS A 384 -12.44 12.26 25.50
CA LYS A 384 -12.32 10.85 25.11
C LYS A 384 -12.91 10.57 23.71
N ASN A 385 -13.59 11.55 23.13
CA ASN A 385 -14.27 11.39 21.84
C ASN A 385 -13.24 11.37 20.70
N SER A 386 -13.11 10.20 20.07
CA SER A 386 -12.14 9.98 18.98
C SER A 386 -12.43 10.86 17.75
N ILE A 387 -13.68 11.27 17.54
CA ILE A 387 -14.08 12.19 16.48
C ILE A 387 -13.49 13.58 16.76
N MET A 388 -13.75 14.14 17.95
CA MET A 388 -13.26 15.48 18.33
C MET A 388 -11.73 15.53 18.38
N LEU A 389 -11.08 14.50 18.93
CA LEU A 389 -9.62 14.36 18.93
C LEU A 389 -9.03 14.27 17.50
N THR A 390 -9.75 13.67 16.55
CA THR A 390 -9.29 13.60 15.14
C THR A 390 -9.55 14.92 14.41
N LEU A 391 -10.70 15.57 14.62
CA LEU A 391 -11.05 16.89 14.08
C LEU A 391 -10.02 17.95 14.50
N LYS A 392 -9.61 17.95 15.76
CA LYS A 392 -8.57 18.83 16.30
C LYS A 392 -7.17 18.55 15.70
N ALA A 393 -6.93 17.33 15.22
CA ALA A 393 -5.68 16.90 14.59
C ALA A 393 -5.78 16.90 13.05
N ILE A 394 -6.58 17.81 12.48
CA ILE A 394 -6.65 18.06 11.04
C ILE A 394 -5.56 19.06 10.63
N ASP A 395 -4.77 18.65 9.65
CA ASP A 395 -3.72 19.44 9.01
C ASP A 395 -4.34 20.29 7.88
N GLU A 396 -3.67 21.36 7.44
CA GLU A 396 -4.13 22.30 6.38
C GLU A 396 -4.55 21.66 5.04
N GLN A 397 -4.25 20.38 4.83
CA GLN A 397 -4.56 19.61 3.62
C GLN A 397 -5.95 18.95 3.63
N ILE A 398 -6.70 18.99 4.75
CA ILE A 398 -8.04 18.39 4.85
C ILE A 398 -9.05 19.45 5.30
N SER A 399 -10.04 19.73 4.45
CA SER A 399 -11.23 20.51 4.81
C SER A 399 -12.15 19.74 5.76
N CYS A 400 -13.01 20.45 6.49
CA CYS A 400 -14.22 19.91 7.12
C CYS A 400 -15.42 20.87 6.93
N ARG A 401 -15.37 21.70 5.89
CA ARG A 401 -16.36 22.76 5.62
C ARG A 401 -17.73 22.18 5.27
N HIS A 402 -17.79 21.19 4.38
CA HIS A 402 -19.04 20.58 3.95
C HIS A 402 -19.70 19.75 5.07
N LEU A 403 -18.90 19.07 5.91
CA LEU A 403 -19.38 18.45 7.15
C LEU A 403 -20.08 19.47 8.05
N ILE A 404 -19.42 20.60 8.34
CA ILE A 404 -19.96 21.67 9.18
C ILE A 404 -21.22 22.28 8.56
N GLU A 405 -21.22 22.61 7.27
CA GLU A 405 -22.39 23.21 6.60
C GLU A 405 -23.59 22.26 6.56
N ARG A 406 -23.36 20.96 6.31
CA ARG A 406 -24.44 19.95 6.33
C ARG A 406 -24.99 19.74 7.75
N LEU A 407 -24.17 19.80 8.80
CA LEU A 407 -24.62 19.76 10.19
C LEU A 407 -25.44 21.01 10.57
N ILE A 408 -25.00 22.21 10.17
CA ILE A 408 -25.75 23.46 10.39
C ILE A 408 -27.09 23.43 9.63
N LEU A 409 -27.13 22.86 8.42
CA LEU A 409 -28.37 22.70 7.65
C LEU A 409 -29.36 21.72 8.31
N LEU A 410 -28.88 20.63 8.91
CA LEU A 410 -29.72 19.71 9.69
C LEU A 410 -30.27 20.40 10.95
N PHE A 411 -29.41 21.11 11.67
CA PHE A 411 -29.76 21.85 12.89
C PHE A 411 -30.78 22.97 12.62
N ASN A 412 -30.56 23.80 11.60
CA ASN A 412 -31.49 24.85 11.18
C ASN A 412 -32.86 24.31 10.73
N ARG A 413 -32.92 23.05 10.25
CA ARG A 413 -34.17 22.39 9.89
C ARG A 413 -34.83 21.62 11.04
N ASN A 414 -34.19 21.55 12.22
CA ASN A 414 -34.62 20.70 13.34
C ASN A 414 -34.81 19.23 12.90
N ILE A 415 -33.90 18.72 12.06
CA ILE A 415 -33.89 17.33 11.59
C ILE A 415 -32.74 16.58 12.26
N ASP A 416 -33.07 15.63 13.12
CA ASP A 416 -32.13 14.58 13.52
C ASP A 416 -32.18 13.44 12.49
N PRO A 417 -31.07 13.10 11.80
CA PRO A 417 -31.04 11.98 10.86
C PRO A 417 -30.96 10.60 11.57
N ILE A 418 -30.87 10.58 12.91
CA ILE A 418 -30.86 9.41 13.78
C ILE A 418 -32.21 9.25 14.48
N GLU A 419 -32.99 8.26 14.04
CA GLU A 419 -34.31 7.99 14.60
C GLU A 419 -34.23 7.21 15.94
N HIS A 420 -35.30 7.29 16.73
CA HIS A 420 -35.51 6.53 17.97
C HIS A 420 -34.42 6.69 19.06
N LYS A 421 -33.86 7.91 19.23
CA LYS A 421 -33.00 8.25 20.36
C LYS A 421 -33.63 9.28 21.31
N THR A 422 -33.18 9.26 22.56
CA THR A 422 -33.64 10.12 23.66
C THR A 422 -32.96 11.49 23.69
N THR A 423 -31.89 11.64 22.90
CA THR A 423 -30.99 12.79 22.86
C THR A 423 -30.73 13.10 21.40
N ASN A 424 -30.89 14.35 20.98
CA ASN A 424 -30.72 14.77 19.60
C ASN A 424 -29.24 14.66 19.20
N SER A 425 -28.95 13.84 18.20
CA SER A 425 -27.58 13.50 17.79
C SER A 425 -26.81 14.71 17.26
N VAL A 426 -27.49 15.64 16.58
CA VAL A 426 -26.92 16.87 16.02
C VAL A 426 -26.62 17.88 17.13
N ILE A 427 -27.56 18.09 18.07
CA ILE A 427 -27.33 18.96 19.23
C ILE A 427 -26.18 18.42 20.08
N LYS A 428 -26.12 17.11 20.32
CA LYS A 428 -25.03 16.45 21.03
C LYS A 428 -23.68 16.64 20.33
N PHE A 429 -23.64 16.55 18.99
CA PHE A 429 -22.41 16.80 18.23
C PHE A 429 -21.92 18.26 18.37
N PHE A 430 -22.81 19.24 18.30
CA PHE A 430 -22.45 20.64 18.56
C PHE A 430 -22.03 20.86 20.02
N ALA A 431 -22.71 20.25 20.99
CA ALA A 431 -22.32 20.33 22.40
C ALA A 431 -20.90 19.83 22.64
N ASP A 432 -20.52 18.67 22.08
CA ASP A 432 -19.15 18.16 22.16
C ASP A 432 -18.12 19.12 21.54
N LEU A 433 -18.46 19.71 20.38
CA LEU A 433 -17.59 20.62 19.63
C LEU A 433 -17.35 21.94 20.39
N PHE A 434 -18.36 22.43 21.12
CA PHE A 434 -18.25 23.63 21.95
C PHE A 434 -17.67 23.34 23.36
N ASP A 435 -17.86 22.16 23.95
CA ASP A 435 -17.33 21.81 25.28
C ASP A 435 -15.82 21.49 25.30
N ASP A 436 -15.21 21.06 24.18
CA ASP A 436 -13.74 20.88 24.14
C ASP A 436 -13.01 22.19 24.46
N GLN A 437 -12.28 22.17 25.59
CA GLN A 437 -11.49 23.27 26.15
C GLN A 437 -10.39 23.81 25.21
N ASN A 438 -10.14 23.18 24.06
CA ASN A 438 -9.03 23.50 23.17
C ASN A 438 -9.50 23.78 21.72
N THR A 439 -10.24 24.87 21.54
CA THR A 439 -10.38 25.60 20.25
C THR A 439 -10.88 24.82 19.02
N THR A 440 -11.36 23.58 19.14
CA THR A 440 -11.84 22.80 17.98
C THR A 440 -13.05 23.46 17.30
N SER A 441 -13.91 24.13 18.08
CA SER A 441 -14.95 25.05 17.60
C SER A 441 -14.42 26.23 16.77
N ASP A 442 -13.22 26.73 17.10
CA ASP A 442 -12.69 27.99 16.60
C ASP A 442 -11.76 27.76 15.38
N ILE A 443 -11.33 26.51 15.20
CA ILE A 443 -10.65 26.00 14.00
C ILE A 443 -11.66 25.70 12.88
N LEU A 444 -12.86 25.19 13.23
CA LEU A 444 -13.83 24.65 12.27
C LEU A 444 -15.03 25.55 11.96
N LEU A 445 -15.43 26.45 12.88
CA LEU A 445 -16.54 27.38 12.69
C LEU A 445 -16.01 28.79 12.52
N PHE A 446 -16.41 29.48 11.46
CA PHE A 446 -16.21 30.93 11.38
C PHE A 446 -17.18 31.66 12.31
N ASN A 447 -16.86 32.91 12.66
CA ASN A 447 -17.73 33.79 13.46
C ASN A 447 -19.16 33.92 12.88
N SER A 448 -19.34 33.76 11.56
CA SER A 448 -20.64 33.72 10.89
C SER A 448 -21.44 32.45 11.21
N ASP A 449 -20.78 31.29 11.25
CA ASP A 449 -21.39 29.99 11.52
C ASP A 449 -21.82 29.91 13.00
N GLN A 450 -20.96 30.39 13.91
CA GLN A 450 -21.25 30.47 15.34
C GLN A 450 -22.46 31.38 15.62
N ARG A 451 -22.56 32.54 14.95
CA ARG A 451 -23.73 33.44 15.01
C ARG A 451 -25.01 32.76 14.51
N LEU A 452 -24.95 32.09 13.37
CA LEU A 452 -26.10 31.37 12.82
C LEU A 452 -26.58 30.25 13.76
N ILE A 453 -25.67 29.51 14.39
CA ILE A 453 -26.01 28.52 15.43
C ILE A 453 -26.73 29.18 16.61
N ILE A 454 -26.26 30.33 17.10
CA ILE A 454 -26.93 31.09 18.18
C ILE A 454 -28.33 31.56 17.75
N GLU A 455 -28.49 32.10 16.53
CA GLU A 455 -29.81 32.54 16.04
C GLU A 455 -30.81 31.38 15.87
N ILE A 456 -30.33 30.20 15.46
CA ILE A 456 -31.15 28.97 15.44
C ILE A 456 -31.54 28.58 16.87
N ILE A 457 -30.61 28.52 17.82
CA ILE A 457 -30.91 28.20 19.22
C ILE A 457 -31.95 29.16 19.80
N SER A 458 -31.78 30.48 19.59
CA SER A 458 -32.73 31.49 20.04
C SER A 458 -34.13 31.28 19.47
N ARG A 459 -34.26 30.86 18.19
CA ARG A 459 -35.55 30.50 17.59
C ARG A 459 -36.16 29.26 18.23
N GLU A 460 -35.39 28.18 18.31
CA GLU A 460 -35.90 26.92 18.83
C GLU A 460 -36.27 27.03 20.32
N LEU A 461 -35.67 27.97 21.07
CA LEU A 461 -36.09 28.30 22.44
C LEU A 461 -37.33 29.21 22.52
N THR A 462 -37.52 30.19 21.63
CA THR A 462 -38.77 30.99 21.64
C THR A 462 -40.01 30.17 21.31
N ASP A 463 -39.83 29.11 20.50
CA ASP A 463 -40.93 28.40 19.84
C ASP A 463 -41.32 27.09 20.59
N ARG A 464 -40.64 26.74 21.70
CA ARG A 464 -40.84 25.51 22.50
C ARG A 464 -41.33 25.79 23.92
N LEU A 465 -41.79 24.74 24.61
CA LEU A 465 -42.25 24.85 25.99
C LEU A 465 -41.14 24.50 27.01
N CYS A 466 -41.21 25.14 28.18
CA CYS A 466 -40.33 24.88 29.33
C CYS A 466 -40.50 23.46 29.92
N THR A 467 -41.55 22.75 29.52
CA THR A 467 -41.83 21.35 29.85
C THR A 467 -41.04 20.34 29.02
N ASP A 468 -40.49 20.76 27.89
CA ASP A 468 -40.01 19.83 26.87
C ASP A 468 -38.55 19.47 27.10
N LYS A 469 -38.21 18.18 26.99
CA LYS A 469 -36.82 17.71 27.15
C LYS A 469 -35.86 18.26 26.10
N SER A 470 -36.36 18.52 24.88
CA SER A 470 -35.52 19.13 23.83
C SER A 470 -35.08 20.54 24.20
N THR A 471 -35.91 21.31 24.91
CA THR A 471 -35.56 22.64 25.45
C THR A 471 -34.34 22.56 26.37
N THR A 472 -34.18 21.47 27.13
CA THR A 472 -32.98 21.20 27.96
C THR A 472 -31.72 21.10 27.11
N GLU A 473 -31.79 20.44 25.95
CA GLU A 473 -30.66 20.27 25.04
C GLU A 473 -30.23 21.60 24.41
N TYR A 474 -31.20 22.42 23.96
CA TYR A 474 -30.94 23.76 23.42
C TYR A 474 -30.38 24.72 24.48
N LEU A 475 -30.91 24.69 25.72
CA LEU A 475 -30.38 25.48 26.83
C LEU A 475 -28.94 25.08 27.20
N SER A 476 -28.65 23.77 27.21
CA SER A 476 -27.32 23.24 27.52
C SER A 476 -26.30 23.63 26.44
N LEU A 477 -26.68 23.53 25.15
CA LEU A 477 -25.84 23.99 24.04
C LEU A 477 -25.59 25.51 24.11
N LEU A 478 -26.61 26.30 24.44
CA LEU A 478 -26.46 27.75 24.62
C LEU A 478 -25.46 28.08 25.74
N GLU A 479 -25.55 27.40 26.88
CA GLU A 479 -24.62 27.58 28.01
C GLU A 479 -23.17 27.26 27.61
N LEU A 480 -22.95 26.18 26.86
CA LEU A 480 -21.62 25.80 26.36
C LEU A 480 -21.04 26.85 25.41
N ILE A 481 -21.85 27.40 24.50
CA ILE A 481 -21.42 28.47 23.59
C ILE A 481 -21.11 29.75 24.40
N LEU A 482 -21.94 30.12 25.38
CA LEU A 482 -21.72 31.25 26.28
C LEU A 482 -20.43 31.12 27.10
N ARG A 483 -20.07 29.90 27.52
CA ARG A 483 -18.81 29.62 28.27
C ARG A 483 -17.56 29.90 27.44
N LYS A 484 -17.63 29.85 26.10
CA LYS A 484 -16.55 30.29 25.19
C LYS A 484 -16.68 31.75 24.73
N HIS A 485 -17.89 32.21 24.42
CA HIS A 485 -18.11 33.48 23.72
C HIS A 485 -18.79 34.53 24.61
N THR A 486 -17.99 35.43 25.18
CA THR A 486 -18.44 36.49 26.10
C THR A 486 -19.30 37.59 25.47
N ILE A 487 -19.45 37.62 24.13
CA ILE A 487 -20.01 38.77 23.39
C ILE A 487 -21.33 38.44 22.65
N ILE A 488 -22.13 37.50 23.14
CA ILE A 488 -23.43 37.17 22.53
C ILE A 488 -24.37 38.40 22.47
N ARG A 489 -24.27 39.33 23.42
CA ARG A 489 -25.08 40.57 23.47
C ARG A 489 -24.90 41.49 22.26
N GLU A 490 -23.75 41.45 21.57
CA GLU A 490 -23.52 42.24 20.35
C GLU A 490 -23.78 41.46 19.06
N THR A 491 -23.99 40.14 19.16
CA THR A 491 -24.03 39.25 17.97
C THR A 491 -25.33 38.47 17.80
N CYS A 492 -26.18 38.39 18.84
CA CYS A 492 -27.49 37.76 18.76
C CYS A 492 -28.58 38.80 18.50
N THR A 493 -29.15 38.79 17.29
CA THR A 493 -30.24 39.67 16.88
C THR A 493 -31.53 39.50 17.70
N ARG A 494 -31.70 38.35 18.36
CA ARG A 494 -32.91 37.98 19.13
C ARG A 494 -32.72 38.02 20.65
N TYR A 495 -31.73 38.77 21.15
CA TYR A 495 -31.36 38.81 22.57
C TYR A 495 -32.54 39.19 23.50
N ASP A 496 -33.29 40.24 23.17
CA ASP A 496 -34.41 40.72 24.01
C ASP A 496 -35.61 39.73 24.02
N GLU A 497 -35.80 38.99 22.93
CA GLU A 497 -36.80 37.91 22.85
C GLU A 497 -36.40 36.72 23.72
N LEU A 498 -35.11 36.37 23.75
CA LEU A 498 -34.56 35.31 24.57
C LEU A 498 -34.64 35.66 26.08
N GLN A 499 -34.36 36.92 26.46
CA GLN A 499 -34.65 37.43 27.79
C GLN A 499 -36.13 37.25 28.17
N THR A 500 -37.03 37.57 27.25
CA THR A 500 -38.48 37.47 27.46
C THR A 500 -38.94 36.00 27.59
N CYS A 501 -38.38 35.11 26.76
CA CYS A 501 -38.53 33.65 26.87
C CYS A 501 -38.09 33.16 28.26
N PHE A 502 -36.90 33.53 28.73
CA PHE A 502 -36.37 33.10 30.03
C PHE A 502 -37.22 33.59 31.21
N ARG A 503 -37.74 34.83 31.17
CA ARG A 503 -38.70 35.33 32.17
C ARG A 503 -39.98 34.47 32.20
N SER A 504 -40.55 34.16 31.03
CA SER A 504 -41.74 33.31 30.88
C SER A 504 -41.51 31.88 31.39
N TYR A 505 -40.36 31.30 31.05
CA TYR A 505 -39.92 29.97 31.46
C TYR A 505 -39.74 29.86 32.99
N LEU A 506 -39.13 30.86 33.63
CA LEU A 506 -39.01 30.90 35.08
C LEU A 506 -40.37 31.04 35.79
N SER A 507 -41.31 31.81 35.24
CA SER A 507 -42.67 31.94 35.80
C SER A 507 -43.60 30.75 35.51
N THR A 508 -43.25 29.86 34.58
CA THR A 508 -44.09 28.72 34.19
C THR A 508 -44.03 27.63 35.26
N GLU A 509 -45.09 27.46 36.07
CA GLU A 509 -45.12 26.60 37.26
C GLU A 509 -44.59 25.17 37.02
N ASN A 510 -45.02 24.53 35.92
CA ASN A 510 -44.69 23.14 35.57
C ASN A 510 -43.41 22.97 34.74
N CYS A 511 -42.56 23.99 34.62
CA CYS A 511 -41.29 23.88 33.90
C CYS A 511 -40.36 22.80 34.52
N LEU A 512 -39.59 22.09 33.69
CA LEU A 512 -38.56 21.15 34.17
C LEU A 512 -37.55 21.87 35.07
N SER A 513 -37.20 21.24 36.19
CA SER A 513 -36.23 21.78 37.17
C SER A 513 -34.85 22.02 36.55
N GLU A 514 -34.45 21.15 35.62
CA GLU A 514 -33.19 21.23 34.87
C GLU A 514 -33.16 22.46 33.94
N ASN A 515 -34.25 22.73 33.21
CA ASN A 515 -34.40 23.94 32.39
C ASN A 515 -34.28 25.19 33.26
N ARG A 516 -35.00 25.26 34.39
CA ARG A 516 -34.86 26.38 35.33
C ARG A 516 -33.45 26.51 35.91
N PHE A 517 -32.74 25.41 36.17
CA PHE A 517 -31.37 25.46 36.69
C PHE A 517 -30.42 26.10 35.68
N ILE A 518 -30.40 25.61 34.43
CA ILE A 518 -29.53 26.14 33.35
C ILE A 518 -29.84 27.63 33.08
N ILE A 519 -31.12 28.01 33.04
CA ILE A 519 -31.53 29.42 32.85
C ILE A 519 -31.00 30.30 33.99
N ASN A 520 -31.13 29.88 35.26
CA ASN A 520 -30.62 30.65 36.40
C ASN A 520 -29.08 30.75 36.39
N GLU A 521 -28.37 29.71 35.95
CA GLU A 521 -26.92 29.78 35.79
C GLU A 521 -26.50 30.75 34.67
N ILE A 522 -27.15 30.71 33.51
CA ILE A 522 -26.93 31.69 32.43
C ILE A 522 -27.18 33.13 32.92
N ILE A 523 -28.30 33.38 33.62
CA ILE A 523 -28.61 34.70 34.17
C ILE A 523 -27.51 35.16 35.14
N ARG A 524 -27.14 34.29 36.09
CA ARG A 524 -26.15 34.57 37.14
C ARG A 524 -24.75 34.82 36.59
N GLN A 525 -24.34 34.07 35.56
CA GLN A 525 -22.99 34.11 35.02
C GLN A 525 -22.78 35.27 34.01
N TYR A 526 -23.83 35.73 33.34
CA TYR A 526 -23.72 36.68 32.22
C TYR A 526 -24.49 38.01 32.41
N ASP A 527 -25.14 38.22 33.57
CA ASP A 527 -25.93 39.43 33.87
C ASP A 527 -27.08 39.64 32.85
N TRP A 528 -27.80 38.55 32.58
CA TRP A 528 -28.74 38.45 31.46
C TRP A 528 -30.20 38.85 31.75
N LEU A 529 -30.61 39.16 32.98
CA LEU A 529 -32.01 39.55 33.32
C LEU A 529 -32.17 40.54 34.47
#